data_AF-A0A2P6MI73-F1
#
_entry.id   AF-A0A2P6MI73-F1
#
_cell.length_a   1.000
_cell.length_b   1.000
_cell.length_c   1.000
_cell.angle_alpha   90.00
_cell.angle_beta   90.00
_cell.angle_gamma   90.00
#
_symmetry.space_group_name_H-M   'P 1'
#
loop_
_entity.id
_entity.type
_entity.pdbx_description
1 polymer ?
#
loop_
_entity_poly.entity_id
_entity_poly.type
_entity_poly.pdbx_seq_one_letter_code
_entity_poly.pdbx_strand_id
1 'polypeptide(L)'
;MQAFLEMLKAALLLFALLVLYSILNAFILGLDGLEGMSDGETQIYFVSQMFGILAFAYLLYRTLFQRSWEKWTGQGPMPPGWRKWLLAGGILCTFVPMGIILI
;
A
#
# COMPACT_ATOMS: atom_id res chain seq x y z
N MET A 1 -24.94 -10.98 6.84
CA MET A 1 -24.26 -11.72 5.77
C MET A 1 -23.48 -10.83 4.81
N GLN A 2 -24.06 -9.74 4.28
CA GLN A 2 -23.37 -8.85 3.33
C GLN A 2 -22.13 -8.15 3.91
N ALA A 3 -22.20 -7.60 5.13
CA ALA A 3 -21.04 -6.98 5.79
C ALA A 3 -19.86 -7.95 6.01
N PHE A 4 -20.16 -9.22 6.31
CA PHE A 4 -19.14 -10.27 6.47
C PHE A 4 -18.42 -10.56 5.15
N LEU A 5 -19.15 -10.63 4.02
CA LEU A 5 -18.55 -10.81 2.70
C LEU A 5 -17.70 -9.62 2.27
N GLU A 6 -18.10 -8.39 2.63
CA GLU A 6 -17.31 -7.19 2.35
C GLU A 6 -16.02 -7.15 3.18
N MET A 7 -16.10 -7.52 4.47
CA MET A 7 -14.93 -7.68 5.33
C MET A 7 -13.99 -8.77 4.82
N LEU A 8 -14.53 -9.91 4.37
CA LEU A 8 -13.74 -11.00 3.79
C LEU A 8 -13.04 -10.56 2.49
N LYS A 9 -13.72 -9.84 1.62
CA LYS A 9 -13.13 -9.29 0.39
C LYS A 9 -12.02 -8.28 0.72
N ALA A 10 -12.24 -7.40 1.69
CA ALA A 10 -11.22 -6.46 2.13
C ALA A 10 -9.99 -7.17 2.72
N ALA A 11 -10.21 -8.22 3.54
CA ALA A 11 -9.14 -9.04 4.10
C ALA A 11 -8.35 -9.78 3.01
N LEU A 12 -9.03 -10.40 2.04
CA LEU A 12 -8.38 -11.05 0.89
C LEU A 12 -7.58 -10.07 0.03
N LEU A 13 -8.08 -8.84 -0.11
CA LEU A 13 -7.42 -7.80 -0.89
C LEU A 13 -6.17 -7.25 -0.20
N LEU A 14 -6.24 -7.03 1.11
CA LEU A 14 -5.08 -6.72 1.95
C LEU A 14 -4.07 -7.86 1.93
N PHE A 15 -4.53 -9.10 2.01
CA PHE A 15 -3.68 -10.28 1.92
C PHE A 15 -2.97 -10.37 0.56
N ALA A 16 -3.69 -10.17 -0.55
CA ALA A 16 -3.09 -10.14 -1.87
C ALA A 16 -2.04 -9.02 -2.03
N LEU A 17 -2.33 -7.82 -1.50
CA LEU A 17 -1.37 -6.71 -1.47
C LEU A 17 -0.13 -7.05 -0.64
N LEU A 18 -0.29 -7.68 0.53
CA LEU A 18 0.81 -8.13 1.39
C LEU A 18 1.66 -9.20 0.72
N VAL A 19 1.05 -10.14 0.01
CA VAL A 19 1.77 -11.18 -0.75
C VAL A 19 2.57 -10.55 -1.87
N LEU A 20 1.95 -9.69 -2.68
CA LEU A 20 2.64 -8.99 -3.77
C LEU A 20 3.82 -8.16 -3.24
N TYR A 21 3.62 -7.46 -2.14
CA TYR A 21 4.69 -6.73 -1.45
C TYR A 21 5.81 -7.66 -0.98
N SER A 22 5.47 -8.78 -0.36
CA SER A 22 6.46 -9.75 0.13
C SER A 22 7.29 -10.32 -1.02
N ILE A 23 6.67 -10.58 -2.17
CA ILE A 23 7.37 -11.02 -3.40
C ILE A 23 8.32 -9.93 -3.90
N LEU A 24 7.86 -8.69 -4.03
CA LEU A 24 8.70 -7.57 -4.46
C LEU A 24 9.88 -7.35 -3.52
N ASN A 25 9.65 -7.45 -2.22
CA ASN A 25 10.69 -7.24 -1.23
C ASN A 25 11.69 -8.40 -1.18
N ALA A 26 11.23 -9.65 -1.32
CA ALA A 26 12.10 -10.81 -1.46
C ALA A 26 12.96 -10.74 -2.73
N PHE A 27 12.42 -10.19 -3.82
CA PHE A 27 13.17 -9.96 -5.05
C PHE A 27 14.31 -8.95 -4.84
N ILE A 28 14.05 -7.85 -4.14
CA ILE A 28 15.07 -6.83 -3.84
C ILE A 28 16.14 -7.37 -2.88
N LEU A 29 15.71 -8.06 -1.83
CA LEU A 29 16.62 -8.72 -0.88
C LEU A 29 17.50 -9.78 -1.57
N GLY A 30 16.96 -10.49 -2.56
CA GLY A 30 17.70 -11.50 -3.32
C GLY A 30 18.66 -10.94 -4.37
N LEU A 31 18.65 -9.63 -4.63
CA LEU A 31 19.54 -8.94 -5.58
C LEU A 31 20.67 -8.16 -4.87
N ASP A 32 21.04 -8.54 -3.64
CA ASP A 32 21.94 -7.78 -2.76
C ASP A 32 21.45 -6.37 -2.43
N GLY A 33 20.16 -6.07 -2.64
CA GLY A 33 19.61 -4.71 -2.54
C GLY A 33 19.64 -4.06 -1.15
N LEU A 34 20.09 -4.75 -0.12
CA LEU A 34 20.37 -4.14 1.19
C LEU A 34 21.85 -4.14 1.57
N GLU A 35 22.72 -4.79 0.78
CA GLU A 35 24.16 -4.82 1.05
C GLU A 35 24.74 -3.42 0.79
N GLY A 36 24.93 -2.67 1.88
CA GLY A 36 25.45 -1.29 1.84
C GLY A 36 24.51 -0.27 2.49
N MET A 37 23.28 -0.63 2.81
CA MET A 37 22.39 0.25 3.58
C MET A 37 22.73 0.17 5.07
N SER A 38 22.79 1.33 5.72
CA SER A 38 22.79 1.41 7.17
C SER A 38 21.45 0.93 7.76
N ASP A 39 21.46 0.55 9.03
CA ASP A 39 20.23 0.15 9.75
C ASP A 39 19.12 1.23 9.67
N GLY A 40 19.52 2.51 9.69
CA GLY A 40 18.58 3.64 9.58
C GLY A 40 17.95 3.74 8.18
N GLU A 41 18.74 3.55 7.12
CA GLU A 41 18.24 3.56 5.75
C GLU A 41 17.32 2.37 5.48
N THR A 42 17.65 1.21 6.05
CA THR A 42 16.82 0.00 5.99
C THR A 42 15.46 0.25 6.65
N GLN A 43 15.44 0.86 7.85
CA GLN A 43 14.18 1.21 8.53
C GLN A 43 13.35 2.21 7.72
N ILE A 44 13.97 3.26 7.16
CA ILE A 44 13.27 4.25 6.33
C ILE A 44 12.69 3.57 5.08
N TYR A 45 13.41 2.66 4.46
CA TYR A 45 12.94 1.88 3.33
C TYR A 45 11.67 1.08 3.69
N PHE A 46 11.69 0.29 4.76
CA PHE A 46 10.53 -0.49 5.19
C PHE A 46 9.33 0.37 5.59
N VAL A 47 9.58 1.48 6.29
CA VAL A 47 8.52 2.42 6.70
C VAL A 47 7.90 3.11 5.48
N SER A 48 8.71 3.56 4.52
CA SER A 48 8.21 4.13 3.26
C SER A 48 7.36 3.11 2.50
N GLN A 49 7.86 1.87 2.34
CA GLN A 49 7.13 0.79 1.68
C GLN A 49 5.77 0.54 2.35
N MET A 50 5.73 0.51 3.68
CA MET A 50 4.50 0.34 4.45
C MET A 50 3.50 1.48 4.19
N PHE A 51 3.94 2.74 4.17
CA PHE A 51 3.08 3.87 3.79
C PHE A 51 2.51 3.73 2.38
N GLY A 52 3.33 3.25 1.43
CA GLY A 52 2.90 3.01 0.06
C GLY A 52 1.76 2.00 -0.02
N ILE A 53 1.92 0.84 0.62
CA ILE A 53 0.90 -0.22 0.65
C ILE A 53 -0.37 0.26 1.34
N LEU A 54 -0.25 0.97 2.47
CA LEU A 54 -1.40 1.51 3.18
C LEU A 54 -2.18 2.50 2.32
N ALA A 55 -1.50 3.34 1.54
CA ALA A 55 -2.14 4.26 0.59
C ALA A 55 -2.91 3.49 -0.50
N PHE A 56 -2.32 2.45 -1.09
CA PHE A 56 -2.99 1.61 -2.09
C PHE A 56 -4.17 0.84 -1.52
N ALA A 57 -3.99 0.22 -0.35
CA ALA A 57 -5.04 -0.50 0.36
C ALA A 57 -6.22 0.42 0.68
N TYR A 58 -5.95 1.62 1.19
CA TYR A 58 -6.97 2.62 1.48
C TYR A 58 -7.72 3.06 0.21
N LEU A 59 -7.01 3.31 -0.89
CA LEU A 59 -7.62 3.65 -2.17
C LEU A 59 -8.50 2.54 -2.73
N LEU A 60 -8.02 1.30 -2.71
CA LEU A 60 -8.76 0.14 -3.18
C LEU A 60 -10.00 -0.09 -2.34
N TYR A 61 -9.86 -0.01 -1.01
CA TYR A 61 -10.98 -0.15 -0.09
C TYR A 61 -12.04 0.94 -0.31
N ARG A 62 -11.62 2.22 -0.42
CA ARG A 62 -12.53 3.34 -0.71
C ARG A 62 -13.23 3.21 -2.07
N THR A 63 -12.56 2.64 -3.07
CA THR A 63 -13.11 2.50 -4.42
C THR A 63 -14.09 1.33 -4.51
N LEU A 64 -13.74 0.18 -3.93
CA LEU A 64 -14.56 -1.04 -4.00
C LEU A 64 -15.74 -1.05 -3.03
N PHE A 65 -15.59 -0.39 -1.87
CA PHE A 65 -16.60 -0.41 -0.80
C PHE A 65 -17.18 0.97 -0.53
N GLN A 66 -17.19 1.89 -1.50
CA GLN A 66 -17.63 3.28 -1.30
C GLN A 66 -19.02 3.38 -0.64
N ARG A 67 -20.00 2.61 -1.14
CA ARG A 67 -21.37 2.59 -0.58
C ARG A 67 -21.42 2.13 0.87
N SER A 68 -20.57 1.17 1.24
CA SER A 68 -20.48 0.67 2.60
C SER A 68 -19.70 1.64 3.49
N TRP A 69 -18.62 2.23 2.99
CA TRP A 69 -17.88 3.28 3.66
C TRP A 69 -18.77 4.47 4.03
N GLU A 70 -19.59 4.94 3.09
CA GLU A 70 -20.55 6.03 3.31
C GLU A 70 -21.55 5.67 4.43
N LYS A 71 -22.06 4.44 4.45
CA LYS A 71 -22.96 3.96 5.51
C LYS A 71 -22.30 3.86 6.88
N TRP A 72 -21.03 3.44 6.93
CA TRP A 72 -20.35 3.15 8.20
C TRP A 72 -19.67 4.37 8.81
N THR A 73 -19.14 5.27 7.98
CA THR A 73 -18.36 6.43 8.43
C THR A 73 -19.11 7.75 8.29
N GLY A 74 -20.24 7.76 7.56
CA GLY A 74 -20.94 8.99 7.19
C GLY A 74 -20.16 9.88 6.22
N GLN A 75 -18.97 9.46 5.77
CA GLN A 75 -18.14 10.25 4.87
C GLN A 75 -18.53 9.95 3.42
N GLY A 76 -18.85 11.03 2.69
CA GLY A 76 -19.14 11.00 1.26
C GLY A 76 -17.95 10.55 0.39
N PRO A 77 -18.07 10.64 -0.95
CA PRO A 77 -17.00 10.27 -1.88
C PRO A 77 -15.68 10.98 -1.57
N MET A 78 -14.56 10.34 -1.93
CA MET A 78 -13.24 10.94 -1.73
C MET A 78 -13.13 12.26 -2.51
N PRO A 79 -12.58 13.33 -1.90
CA PRO A 79 -12.51 14.62 -2.57
C PRO A 79 -11.71 14.53 -3.88
N PRO A 80 -12.11 15.28 -4.93
CA PRO A 80 -11.38 15.32 -6.18
C PRO A 80 -9.95 15.84 -5.90
N GLY A 81 -8.94 15.07 -6.30
CA GLY A 81 -7.53 15.37 -6.05
C GLY A 81 -6.86 14.43 -5.05
N TRP A 82 -7.53 14.09 -3.94
CA TRP A 82 -6.98 13.18 -2.92
C TRP A 82 -6.66 11.80 -3.49
N ARG A 83 -7.51 11.31 -4.39
CA ARG A 83 -7.26 10.05 -5.10
C ARG A 83 -5.94 10.07 -5.88
N LYS A 84 -5.66 11.18 -6.59
CA LYS A 84 -4.41 11.33 -7.36
C LYS A 84 -3.20 11.47 -6.43
N TRP A 85 -3.33 12.24 -5.35
CA TRP A 85 -2.27 12.43 -4.36
C TRP A 85 -1.91 11.12 -3.64
N LEU A 86 -2.90 10.35 -3.20
CA LEU A 86 -2.65 9.04 -2.57
C LEU A 86 -2.09 8.03 -3.55
N LEU A 87 -2.50 8.07 -4.82
CA LEU A 87 -1.96 7.17 -5.82
C LEU A 87 -0.50 7.51 -6.12
N ALA A 88 -0.21 8.80 -6.35
CA ALA A 88 1.16 9.28 -6.59
C ALA A 88 2.05 9.04 -5.37
N GLY A 89 1.57 9.37 -4.16
CA GLY A 89 2.27 9.12 -2.92
C GLY A 89 2.52 7.64 -2.68
N GLY A 90 1.52 6.78 -2.95
CA GLY A 90 1.67 5.33 -2.89
C GLY A 90 2.77 4.81 -3.81
N ILE A 91 2.76 5.26 -5.08
CA ILE A 91 3.80 4.90 -6.06
C ILE A 91 5.18 5.39 -5.60
N LEU A 92 5.29 6.64 -5.16
CA LEU A 92 6.57 7.19 -4.71
C LEU A 92 7.11 6.41 -3.51
N CYS A 93 6.27 6.17 -2.50
CA CYS A 93 6.66 5.45 -1.29
C CYS A 93 7.04 3.99 -1.53
N THR A 94 6.51 3.35 -2.58
CA THR A 94 6.82 1.96 -2.95
C THR A 94 8.02 1.86 -3.89
N PHE A 95 8.13 2.73 -4.90
CA PHE A 95 9.12 2.54 -5.99
C PHE A 95 10.35 3.44 -5.87
N VAL A 96 10.25 4.64 -5.28
CA VAL A 96 11.42 5.53 -5.13
C VAL A 96 12.48 4.89 -4.23
N PRO A 97 12.14 4.28 -3.08
CA PRO A 97 13.14 3.57 -2.28
C PRO A 97 13.76 2.39 -3.02
N MET A 98 13.02 1.71 -3.90
CA MET A 98 13.55 0.59 -4.71
C MET A 98 14.51 1.08 -5.81
N GLY A 99 14.22 2.24 -6.43
CA GLY A 99 15.08 2.84 -7.44
C GLY A 99 16.39 3.39 -6.87
N ILE A 100 16.40 3.80 -5.61
CA ILE A 100 17.63 4.21 -4.90
C ILE A 100 18.53 3.01 -4.61
N ILE A 101 17.95 1.83 -4.37
CA ILE A 101 18.68 0.59 -4.08
C ILE A 101 19.33 -0.04 -5.32
N LEU A 102 18.75 0.16 -6.51
CA LEU A 102 19.20 -0.48 -7.75
C LEU A 102 20.25 0.32 -8.54
N ILE A 103 20.71 1.47 -8.01
CA ILE A 103 21.74 2.35 -8.61
C ILE A 103 23.01 2.23 -7.78
#